data_AF-A0A970MUU3-F1
#
_entry.id   AF-A0A970MUU3-F1
#
_cell.length_a   1.000
_cell.length_b   1.000
_cell.length_c   1.000
_cell.angle_alpha   90.00
_cell.angle_beta   90.00
_cell.angle_gamma   90.00
#
_symmetry.space_group_name_H-M   'P 1'
#
loop_
_entity.id
_entity.type
_entity.pdbx_description
1 polymer ?
#
loop_
_entity_poly.entity_id
_entity_poly.type
_entity_poly.pdbx_seq_one_letter_code
_entity_poly.pdbx_strand_id
1 'polypeptide(L)'
;MELGLGLLGVIAGGAGSVLLFWLAGGFKRVECEQTERKADCLFAVTALVITLLFWAIAMMRNGIFSPGQRLAFGWLIGGIAGTVSILLSGRLNAALQDAPIRLKRLASLSCAFWGLFAVSLSYILFYSDPFYALMGTAIGAAMAAILHMGMRSSATTARVDIWALFTITLAAAIIFSVRHFDEIQFRDWWSVPILVATTVLLASYVATELSSIMAPNEKTGRSYLLNLFIAAIFIAGLAAVYSLKIVHSWQLFIVVVIGLGVAGLIAWLAAFVQNAETKKQATAVCAVLVVAFVTAAFKVWAGLGIAIGLIAVWSVMLPAAAESDAKDGTFRQIRNMLAMSLCLGLAILFFRLFIGLHAFDLRHTGLHIHYMFISAILGALLPFVLPQKTVSALDLRSGYFHNLLWGLIIVIIPLAMFVFWQLKAVLGLSLGLILAIVFVAIMYRSDQDDSLRVGFFALGSQLVASQFLISYGDMEMSRALRIYWLAGLLVAVSLWLLISGLRSGLSTGTEE
;
A
#
# COMPACT_ATOMS: atom_id res chain seq x y z
N MET A 1 18.96 17.35 13.38
CA MET A 1 18.56 15.98 13.80
C MET A 1 18.11 15.14 12.60
N GLU A 2 17.65 15.77 11.52
CA GLU A 2 17.07 15.11 10.32
C GLU A 2 17.92 14.06 9.62
N LEU A 3 19.17 14.41 9.29
CA LEU A 3 20.01 13.51 8.49
C LEU A 3 20.36 12.26 9.31
N GLY A 4 20.46 12.41 10.63
CA GLY A 4 20.65 11.31 11.58
C GLY A 4 19.45 10.37 11.64
N LEU A 5 18.21 10.88 11.67
CA LEU A 5 17.00 10.03 11.69
C LEU A 5 16.73 9.36 10.34
N GLY A 6 17.00 10.05 9.23
CA GLY A 6 17.01 9.41 7.91
C GLY A 6 18.02 8.28 7.84
N LEU A 7 19.27 8.54 8.24
CA LEU A 7 20.35 7.55 8.26
C LEU A 7 20.04 6.38 9.19
N LEU A 8 19.44 6.65 10.36
CA LEU A 8 18.92 5.62 11.26
C LEU A 8 17.93 4.71 10.53
N GLY A 9 16.98 5.28 9.78
CA GLY A 9 16.02 4.52 8.99
C GLY A 9 16.67 3.66 7.90
N VAL A 10 17.72 4.17 7.23
CA VAL A 10 18.50 3.40 6.25
C VAL A 10 19.28 2.26 6.91
N ILE A 11 20.00 2.53 8.00
CA ILE A 11 20.81 1.53 8.69
C ILE A 11 19.90 0.48 9.34
N ALA A 12 18.90 0.90 10.12
CA ALA A 12 17.96 0.00 10.77
C ALA A 12 17.12 -0.78 9.74
N GLY A 13 16.66 -0.13 8.68
CA GLY A 13 15.94 -0.76 7.57
C GLY A 13 16.78 -1.81 6.86
N GLY A 14 17.97 -1.45 6.40
CA GLY A 14 18.86 -2.33 5.64
C GLY A 14 19.38 -3.48 6.49
N ALA A 15 19.98 -3.17 7.64
CA ALA A 15 20.54 -4.19 8.54
C ALA A 15 19.44 -5.06 9.15
N GLY A 16 18.33 -4.47 9.58
CA GLY A 16 17.18 -5.21 10.12
C GLY A 16 16.57 -6.15 9.09
N SER A 17 16.37 -5.69 7.85
CA SER A 17 15.88 -6.54 6.75
C SER A 17 16.79 -7.74 6.51
N VAL A 18 18.10 -7.50 6.33
CA VAL A 18 19.09 -8.57 6.04
C VAL A 18 19.23 -9.54 7.20
N LEU A 19 19.37 -9.04 8.43
CA LEU A 19 19.53 -9.87 9.63
C LEU A 19 18.32 -10.76 9.84
N LEU A 20 17.10 -10.19 9.76
CA LEU A 20 15.87 -10.95 9.96
C LEU A 20 15.59 -11.93 8.82
N PHE A 21 15.96 -11.58 7.58
CA PHE A 21 15.91 -12.51 6.45
C PHE A 21 16.84 -13.70 6.67
N TRP A 22 18.05 -13.45 7.17
CA TRP A 22 19.02 -14.49 7.49
C TRP A 22 18.52 -15.39 8.63
N LEU A 23 18.04 -14.80 9.73
CA LEU A 23 17.47 -15.53 10.86
C LEU A 23 16.23 -16.34 10.48
N ALA A 24 15.39 -15.83 9.57
CA ALA A 24 14.24 -16.56 9.02
C ALA A 24 14.63 -17.75 8.12
N GLY A 25 15.92 -17.96 7.86
CA GLY A 25 16.40 -19.07 7.04
C GLY A 25 16.37 -18.78 5.54
N GLY A 26 16.28 -17.52 5.12
CA GLY A 26 16.21 -17.13 3.71
C GLY A 26 17.43 -17.51 2.85
N PHE A 27 18.55 -17.91 3.48
CA PHE A 27 19.73 -18.44 2.79
C PHE A 27 19.80 -19.97 2.73
N LYS A 28 18.88 -20.69 3.38
CA LYS A 28 18.83 -22.15 3.26
C LYS A 28 18.47 -22.50 1.81
N ARG A 29 19.19 -23.45 1.22
CA ARG A 29 18.92 -23.94 -0.13
C ARG A 29 17.66 -24.80 -0.04
N VAL A 30 16.55 -24.26 -0.51
CA VAL A 30 15.27 -24.98 -0.57
C VAL A 30 15.00 -25.37 -2.01
N GLU A 31 14.67 -26.64 -2.23
CA GLU A 31 14.15 -27.12 -3.50
C GLU A 31 12.73 -26.55 -3.67
N CYS A 32 12.65 -25.35 -4.23
CA CYS A 32 11.38 -24.73 -4.61
C CYS A 32 10.89 -25.38 -5.91
N GLU A 33 9.58 -25.60 -6.04
CA GLU A 33 9.00 -26.06 -7.30
C GLU A 33 9.42 -25.13 -8.45
N GLN A 34 9.87 -25.75 -9.55
CA GLN A 34 10.49 -25.04 -10.67
C GLN A 34 9.51 -24.07 -11.36
N THR A 35 8.20 -24.30 -11.23
CA THR A 35 7.10 -23.50 -11.78
C THR A 35 6.92 -22.17 -11.03
N GLU A 36 6.79 -22.20 -9.70
CA GLU A 36 6.62 -20.99 -8.88
C GLU A 36 7.81 -20.04 -9.01
N ARG A 37 9.02 -20.59 -8.98
CA ARG A 37 10.26 -19.81 -9.14
C ARG A 37 10.35 -19.10 -10.50
N LYS A 38 9.87 -19.73 -11.57
CA LYS A 38 9.82 -19.11 -12.91
C LYS A 38 8.84 -17.95 -12.93
N ALA A 39 7.70 -18.09 -12.27
CA ALA A 39 6.70 -17.05 -12.17
C ALA A 39 7.26 -15.84 -11.40
N ASP A 40 7.77 -16.02 -10.17
CA ASP A 40 8.39 -14.95 -9.37
C ASP A 40 9.48 -14.19 -10.14
N CYS A 41 10.33 -14.91 -10.87
CA CYS A 41 11.37 -14.33 -11.71
C CYS A 41 10.78 -13.49 -12.85
N LEU A 42 9.75 -13.98 -13.54
CA LEU A 42 9.08 -13.26 -14.62
C LEU A 42 8.52 -11.92 -14.11
N PHE A 43 7.78 -11.91 -12.99
CA PHE A 43 7.21 -10.66 -12.46
C PHE A 43 8.27 -9.70 -11.94
N ALA A 44 9.32 -10.21 -11.29
CA ALA A 44 10.45 -9.40 -10.87
C ALA A 44 11.15 -8.73 -12.07
N VAL A 45 11.38 -9.49 -13.16
CA VAL A 45 11.95 -8.95 -14.40
C VAL A 45 11.01 -7.92 -15.02
N THR A 46 9.71 -8.19 -15.11
CA THR A 46 8.73 -7.22 -15.63
C THR A 46 8.70 -5.93 -14.81
N ALA A 47 8.65 -6.03 -13.49
CA ALA A 47 8.67 -4.88 -12.60
C ALA A 47 9.96 -4.07 -12.79
N LEU A 48 11.10 -4.74 -12.92
CA LEU A 48 12.39 -4.10 -13.20
C LEU A 48 12.40 -3.39 -14.57
N VAL A 49 11.92 -4.05 -15.62
CA VAL A 49 11.88 -3.49 -16.99
C VAL A 49 10.99 -2.26 -17.04
N ILE A 50 9.77 -2.31 -16.46
CA ILE A 50 8.87 -1.15 -16.41
C ILE A 50 9.50 -0.01 -15.62
N THR A 51 10.16 -0.33 -14.50
CA THR A 51 10.86 0.65 -13.66
C THR A 51 11.97 1.35 -14.43
N LEU A 52 12.84 0.60 -15.10
CA LEU A 52 13.95 1.15 -15.87
C LEU A 52 13.47 1.95 -17.07
N LEU A 53 12.42 1.49 -17.75
CA LEU A 53 11.84 2.19 -18.89
C LEU A 53 11.24 3.54 -18.48
N PHE A 54 10.45 3.58 -17.41
CA PHE A 54 9.89 4.84 -16.90
C PHE A 54 10.99 5.80 -16.45
N TRP A 55 11.98 5.29 -15.71
CA TRP A 55 13.12 6.09 -15.27
C TRP A 55 13.91 6.66 -16.45
N ALA A 56 14.24 5.84 -17.46
CA ALA A 56 14.96 6.29 -18.65
C ALA A 56 14.19 7.39 -19.41
N ILE A 57 12.89 7.21 -19.63
CA ILE A 57 12.04 8.21 -20.31
C ILE A 57 12.03 9.53 -19.53
N ALA A 58 11.91 9.46 -18.20
CA ALA A 58 11.87 10.65 -17.35
C ALA A 58 13.22 11.38 -17.31
N MET A 59 14.34 10.66 -17.40
CA MET A 59 15.68 11.24 -17.45
C MET A 59 15.98 11.91 -18.80
N MET A 60 15.42 11.41 -19.92
CA MET A 60 15.61 12.00 -21.25
C MET A 60 14.91 13.35 -21.43
N ARG A 61 13.79 13.58 -20.72
CA ARG A 61 12.92 14.74 -20.97
C ARG A 61 13.16 15.93 -20.04
N ASN A 62 13.75 15.70 -18.88
CA ASN A 62 13.74 16.69 -17.81
C ASN A 62 15.15 17.17 -17.45
N GLY A 63 15.28 18.46 -17.09
CA GLY A 63 16.54 19.03 -16.61
C GLY A 63 17.00 18.42 -15.28
N ILE A 64 18.32 18.49 -15.03
CA ILE A 64 18.99 17.94 -13.85
C ILE A 64 18.32 18.48 -12.56
N PHE A 65 17.91 17.59 -11.65
CA PHE A 65 17.22 17.87 -10.38
C PHE A 65 15.80 18.45 -10.44
N SER A 66 15.17 18.46 -11.62
CA SER A 66 13.75 18.82 -11.74
C SER A 66 12.82 17.88 -10.93
N PRO A 67 11.61 18.34 -10.56
CA PRO A 67 10.60 17.51 -9.90
C PRO A 67 10.36 16.16 -10.61
N GLY A 68 10.33 16.17 -11.94
CA GLY A 68 10.17 14.97 -12.76
C GLY A 68 11.31 13.96 -12.60
N GLN A 69 12.56 14.42 -12.49
CA GLN A 69 13.69 13.53 -12.21
C GLN A 69 13.64 12.97 -10.79
N ARG A 70 13.31 13.79 -9.78
CA ARG A 70 13.18 13.32 -8.39
C ARG A 70 12.10 12.24 -8.26
N LEU A 71 10.96 12.46 -8.92
CA LEU A 71 9.90 11.45 -9.04
C LEU A 71 10.43 10.15 -9.66
N ALA A 72 11.18 10.26 -10.77
CA ALA A 72 11.74 9.11 -11.46
C ALA A 72 12.75 8.32 -10.59
N PHE A 73 13.61 9.00 -9.84
CA PHE A 73 14.51 8.33 -8.90
C PHE A 73 13.75 7.68 -7.75
N GLY A 74 12.73 8.35 -7.22
CA GLY A 74 11.82 7.76 -6.24
C GLY A 74 11.18 6.47 -6.75
N TRP A 75 10.66 6.51 -7.99
CA TRP A 75 10.10 5.37 -8.69
C TRP A 75 11.13 4.25 -8.85
N LEU A 76 12.35 4.58 -9.25
CA LEU A 76 13.45 3.63 -9.39
C LEU A 76 13.75 2.91 -8.07
N ILE A 77 13.86 3.66 -6.97
CA ILE A 77 14.11 3.09 -5.62
C ILE A 77 12.96 2.16 -5.22
N GLY A 78 11.72 2.61 -5.33
CA GLY A 78 10.54 1.80 -4.99
C GLY A 78 10.39 0.56 -5.87
N GLY A 79 10.62 0.71 -7.18
CA GLY A 79 10.54 -0.37 -8.16
C GLY A 79 11.62 -1.44 -7.97
N ILE A 80 12.89 -1.05 -7.81
CA ILE A 80 13.99 -1.99 -7.53
C ILE A 80 13.76 -2.69 -6.18
N ALA A 81 13.39 -1.94 -5.14
CA ALA A 81 13.06 -2.53 -3.84
C ALA A 81 11.90 -3.52 -3.95
N GLY A 82 10.89 -3.24 -4.77
CA GLY A 82 9.78 -4.15 -5.04
C GLY A 82 10.18 -5.40 -5.79
N THR A 83 11.01 -5.28 -6.83
CA THR A 83 11.61 -6.41 -7.54
C THR A 83 12.37 -7.33 -6.58
N VAL A 84 13.19 -6.75 -5.69
CA VAL A 84 13.91 -7.51 -4.67
C VAL A 84 12.92 -8.17 -3.71
N SER A 85 11.88 -7.46 -3.26
CA SER A 85 10.86 -8.00 -2.36
C SER A 85 10.11 -9.20 -2.95
N ILE A 86 9.76 -9.17 -4.24
CA ILE A 86 9.16 -10.30 -4.96
C ILE A 86 10.08 -11.53 -4.92
N LEU A 87 11.36 -11.36 -5.28
CA LEU A 87 12.34 -12.45 -5.30
C LEU A 87 12.63 -13.01 -3.89
N LEU A 88 12.73 -12.14 -2.89
CA LEU A 88 12.95 -12.54 -1.50
C LEU A 88 11.73 -13.23 -0.91
N SER A 89 10.52 -12.75 -1.22
CA SER A 89 9.27 -13.37 -0.79
C SER A 89 9.19 -14.81 -1.26
N GLY A 90 9.37 -15.07 -2.56
CA GLY A 90 9.37 -16.42 -3.13
C GLY A 90 10.28 -17.39 -2.38
N ARG A 91 11.53 -16.97 -2.11
CA ARG A 91 12.49 -17.77 -1.32
C ARG A 91 12.03 -18.02 0.12
N LEU A 92 11.53 -17.00 0.80
CA LEU A 92 11.05 -17.12 2.17
C LEU A 92 9.82 -18.02 2.24
N ASN A 93 8.94 -18.03 1.24
CA ASN A 93 7.76 -18.90 1.23
C ASN A 93 8.15 -20.37 1.23
N ALA A 94 9.04 -20.74 0.32
CA ALA A 94 9.58 -22.10 0.26
C ALA A 94 10.28 -22.49 1.58
N ALA A 95 11.07 -21.58 2.16
CA ALA A 95 11.79 -21.85 3.40
C ALA A 95 10.90 -21.94 4.65
N LEU A 96 9.71 -21.33 4.63
CA LEU A 96 8.90 -21.12 5.82
C LEU A 96 7.62 -21.96 5.87
N GLN A 97 7.32 -22.79 4.87
CA GLN A 97 6.08 -23.57 4.80
C GLN A 97 5.77 -24.28 6.14
N ASP A 98 6.75 -25.03 6.66
CA ASP A 98 6.66 -25.77 7.92
C ASP A 98 7.49 -25.15 9.06
N ALA A 99 7.93 -23.89 8.90
CA ALA A 99 8.73 -23.22 9.91
C ALA A 99 7.89 -22.80 11.14
N PRO A 100 8.51 -22.73 12.34
CA PRO A 100 7.84 -22.21 13.52
C PRO A 100 7.41 -20.76 13.32
N ILE A 101 6.32 -20.37 14.00
CA ILE A 101 5.67 -19.06 13.88
C ILE A 101 6.65 -17.89 14.10
N ARG A 102 7.62 -18.06 15.01
CA ARG A 102 8.68 -17.08 15.22
C ARG A 102 9.39 -16.70 13.91
N LEU A 103 9.80 -17.69 13.10
CA LEU A 103 10.50 -17.42 11.84
C LEU A 103 9.58 -16.74 10.81
N LYS A 104 8.30 -17.12 10.77
CA LYS A 104 7.28 -16.46 9.92
C LYS A 104 7.10 -14.97 10.30
N ARG A 105 7.15 -14.66 11.60
CA ARG A 105 7.10 -13.27 12.12
C ARG A 105 8.35 -12.49 11.74
N LEU A 106 9.54 -13.06 11.92
CA LEU A 106 10.80 -12.42 11.53
C LEU A 106 10.85 -12.14 10.02
N ALA A 107 10.32 -13.05 9.19
CA ALA A 107 10.22 -12.84 7.75
C ALA A 107 9.29 -11.67 7.37
N SER A 108 8.13 -11.58 8.03
CA SER A 108 7.20 -10.46 7.83
C SER A 108 7.80 -9.12 8.27
N LEU A 109 8.53 -9.13 9.39
CA LEU A 109 9.29 -7.97 9.88
C LEU A 109 10.39 -7.56 8.91
N SER A 110 11.15 -8.52 8.36
CA SER A 110 12.19 -8.27 7.35
C SER A 110 11.63 -7.48 6.16
N CYS A 111 10.47 -7.87 5.64
CA CYS A 111 9.80 -7.16 4.55
C CYS A 111 9.39 -5.73 4.93
N ALA A 112 8.94 -5.49 6.16
CA ALA A 112 8.61 -4.14 6.62
C ALA A 112 9.87 -3.26 6.83
N PHE A 113 10.96 -3.84 7.37
CA PHE A 113 12.27 -3.17 7.44
C PHE A 113 12.82 -2.81 6.05
N TRP A 114 12.57 -3.66 5.05
CA TRP A 114 12.91 -3.34 3.66
C TRP A 114 12.12 -2.14 3.11
N GLY A 115 10.86 -1.99 3.53
CA GLY A 115 10.07 -0.79 3.24
C GLY A 115 10.62 0.45 3.94
N LEU A 116 11.00 0.34 5.22
CA LEU A 116 11.67 1.41 5.96
C LEU A 116 12.96 1.87 5.25
N PHE A 117 13.77 0.92 4.78
CA PHE A 117 15.00 1.20 4.03
C PHE A 117 14.71 2.01 2.76
N ALA A 118 13.79 1.53 1.92
CA ALA A 118 13.48 2.18 0.64
C ALA A 118 13.01 3.63 0.83
N VAL A 119 12.08 3.86 1.77
CA VAL A 119 11.56 5.19 2.05
C VAL A 119 12.62 6.10 2.67
N SER A 120 13.41 5.59 3.61
CA SER A 120 14.47 6.37 4.27
C SER A 120 15.58 6.75 3.29
N LEU A 121 15.92 5.86 2.35
CA LEU A 121 16.88 6.13 1.29
C LEU A 121 16.39 7.28 0.39
N SER A 122 15.13 7.22 -0.07
CA SER A 122 14.51 8.30 -0.84
C SER A 122 14.50 9.62 -0.06
N TYR A 123 14.20 9.59 1.23
CA TYR A 123 14.23 10.76 2.09
C TYR A 123 15.63 11.38 2.20
N ILE A 124 16.68 10.59 2.44
CA ILE A 124 18.05 11.12 2.57
C ILE A 124 18.54 11.70 1.24
N LEU A 125 18.38 10.95 0.13
CA LEU A 125 18.90 11.36 -1.18
C LEU A 125 18.26 12.66 -1.67
N PHE A 126 16.98 12.87 -1.34
CA PHE A 126 16.21 14.04 -1.75
C PHE A 126 15.81 14.91 -0.57
N TYR A 127 16.63 14.95 0.48
CA TYR A 127 16.29 15.63 1.74
C TYR A 127 15.89 17.09 1.55
N SER A 128 16.45 17.80 0.55
CA SER A 128 16.08 19.18 0.17
C SER A 128 14.58 19.38 -0.08
N ASP A 129 13.98 18.46 -0.82
CA ASP A 129 12.54 18.39 -1.07
C ASP A 129 12.21 16.93 -1.45
N PRO A 130 11.85 16.10 -0.45
CA PRO A 130 11.68 14.67 -0.66
C PRO A 130 10.31 14.32 -1.23
N PHE A 131 9.40 15.30 -1.40
CA PHE A 131 8.01 15.07 -1.76
C PHE A 131 7.87 14.20 -3.01
N TYR A 132 8.50 14.62 -4.12
CA TYR A 132 8.41 13.93 -5.40
C TYR A 132 9.05 12.53 -5.36
N ALA A 133 10.21 12.41 -4.69
CA ALA A 133 10.88 11.12 -4.55
C ALA A 133 10.04 10.13 -3.74
N LEU A 134 9.42 10.58 -2.64
CA LEU A 134 8.55 9.74 -1.82
C LEU A 134 7.28 9.32 -2.57
N MET A 135 6.67 10.22 -3.34
CA MET A 135 5.55 9.88 -4.23
C MET A 135 5.96 8.82 -5.26
N GLY A 136 7.13 8.99 -5.87
CA GLY A 136 7.69 8.01 -6.81
C GLY A 136 7.91 6.65 -6.16
N THR A 137 8.48 6.62 -4.95
CA THR A 137 8.71 5.38 -4.19
C THR A 137 7.40 4.68 -3.85
N ALA A 138 6.38 5.43 -3.43
CA ALA A 138 5.06 4.88 -3.16
C ALA A 138 4.40 4.29 -4.43
N ILE A 139 4.51 4.97 -5.57
CA ILE A 139 3.96 4.45 -6.84
C ILE A 139 4.72 3.20 -7.29
N GLY A 140 6.05 3.20 -7.21
CA GLY A 140 6.87 2.01 -7.53
C GLY A 140 6.52 0.81 -6.65
N ALA A 141 6.25 1.05 -5.36
CA ALA A 141 5.80 0.02 -4.43
C ALA A 141 4.40 -0.53 -4.75
N ALA A 142 3.45 0.36 -5.05
CA ALA A 142 2.11 -0.03 -5.50
C ALA A 142 2.17 -0.84 -6.80
N MET A 143 2.99 -0.43 -7.77
CA MET A 143 3.18 -1.14 -9.03
C MET A 143 3.70 -2.57 -8.81
N ALA A 144 4.73 -2.73 -7.99
CA ALA A 144 5.29 -4.06 -7.70
C ALA A 144 4.25 -4.98 -7.03
N ALA A 145 3.45 -4.47 -6.09
CA ALA A 145 2.36 -5.23 -5.49
C ALA A 145 1.27 -5.61 -6.51
N ILE A 146 0.83 -4.67 -7.35
CA ILE A 146 -0.18 -4.90 -8.39
C ILE A 146 0.26 -5.99 -9.38
N LEU A 147 1.52 -5.93 -9.83
CA LEU A 147 2.07 -6.95 -10.73
C LEU A 147 2.14 -8.32 -10.03
N HIS A 148 2.58 -8.35 -8.78
CA HIS A 148 2.72 -9.60 -8.01
C HIS A 148 1.38 -10.24 -7.65
N MET A 149 0.32 -9.45 -7.42
CA MET A 149 -1.03 -9.94 -7.11
C MET A 149 -1.64 -10.83 -8.21
N GLY A 150 -1.04 -10.83 -9.39
CA GLY A 150 -1.44 -11.70 -10.49
C GLY A 150 -1.13 -13.19 -10.32
N MET A 151 -0.31 -13.57 -9.33
CA MET A 151 0.17 -14.95 -9.14
C MET A 151 -0.58 -15.80 -8.12
N ARG A 152 -1.72 -15.37 -7.59
CA ARG A 152 -2.26 -15.94 -6.34
C ARG A 152 -2.55 -17.45 -6.35
N SER A 153 -1.54 -18.24 -5.97
CA SER A 153 -1.63 -19.43 -5.11
C SER A 153 -1.35 -19.00 -3.65
N SER A 154 -2.45 -18.70 -2.94
CA SER A 154 -2.74 -18.43 -1.52
C SER A 154 -1.72 -18.09 -0.39
N ALA A 155 -0.38 -18.09 -0.53
CA ALA A 155 0.52 -17.73 0.61
C ALA A 155 1.64 -16.75 0.23
N THR A 156 2.13 -16.80 -1.00
CA THR A 156 3.32 -16.05 -1.43
C THR A 156 3.13 -14.53 -1.51
N THR A 157 1.89 -14.08 -1.62
CA THR A 157 1.51 -12.67 -1.83
C THR A 157 1.54 -11.81 -0.58
N ALA A 158 1.36 -12.39 0.61
CA ALA A 158 1.17 -11.62 1.83
C ALA A 158 2.38 -10.74 2.18
N ARG A 159 3.61 -11.20 1.92
CA ARG A 159 4.83 -10.45 2.29
C ARG A 159 5.13 -9.27 1.37
N VAL A 160 4.88 -9.42 0.07
CA VAL A 160 4.98 -8.31 -0.89
C VAL A 160 3.92 -7.26 -0.57
N ASP A 161 2.71 -7.71 -0.22
CA ASP A 161 1.61 -6.82 0.21
C ASP A 161 1.99 -6.03 1.47
N ILE A 162 2.58 -6.69 2.48
CA ILE A 162 3.10 -6.05 3.70
C ILE A 162 4.15 -4.98 3.35
N TRP A 163 5.16 -5.36 2.56
CA TRP A 163 6.23 -4.44 2.16
C TRP A 163 5.64 -3.21 1.45
N ALA A 164 4.76 -3.42 0.47
CA ALA A 164 4.22 -2.34 -0.33
C ALA A 164 3.31 -1.42 0.49
N LEU A 165 2.36 -1.96 1.26
CA LEU A 165 1.49 -1.14 2.11
C LEU A 165 2.30 -0.37 3.16
N PHE A 166 3.32 -0.99 3.78
CA PHE A 166 4.16 -0.30 4.77
C PHE A 166 4.95 0.84 4.12
N THR A 167 5.55 0.59 2.95
CA THR A 167 6.27 1.58 2.16
C THR A 167 5.38 2.76 1.79
N ILE A 168 4.16 2.50 1.30
CA ILE A 168 3.17 3.52 0.95
C ILE A 168 2.74 4.31 2.19
N THR A 169 2.48 3.63 3.32
CA THR A 169 2.08 4.27 4.58
C THR A 169 3.16 5.22 5.09
N LEU A 170 4.41 4.76 5.12
CA LEU A 170 5.52 5.56 5.61
C LEU A 170 5.84 6.73 4.67
N ALA A 171 5.84 6.51 3.35
CA ALA A 171 6.04 7.58 2.37
C ALA A 171 4.95 8.66 2.51
N ALA A 172 3.68 8.25 2.63
CA ALA A 172 2.57 9.17 2.87
C ALA A 172 2.77 9.96 4.18
N ALA A 173 3.16 9.30 5.27
CA ALA A 173 3.39 9.98 6.55
C ALA A 173 4.48 11.06 6.47
N ILE A 174 5.60 10.78 5.77
CA ILE A 174 6.65 11.78 5.58
C ILE A 174 6.17 12.91 4.67
N ILE A 175 5.46 12.61 3.58
CA ILE A 175 4.86 13.63 2.70
C ILE A 175 3.95 14.58 3.51
N PHE A 176 3.10 14.02 4.36
CA PHE A 176 2.24 14.82 5.24
C PHE A 176 3.03 15.61 6.27
N SER A 177 4.15 15.07 6.78
CA SER A 177 5.03 15.80 7.69
C SER A 177 5.67 17.00 7.00
N VAL A 178 6.21 16.81 5.79
CA VAL A 178 6.79 17.88 4.95
C VAL A 178 5.77 18.98 4.67
N ARG A 179 4.52 18.61 4.36
CA ARG A 179 3.45 19.59 4.09
C ARG A 179 2.89 20.25 5.34
N HIS A 180 2.98 19.61 6.50
CA HIS A 180 2.49 20.16 7.76
C HIS A 180 3.49 21.13 8.39
N PHE A 181 4.78 20.85 8.20
CA PHE A 181 5.90 21.65 8.70
C PHE A 181 6.65 22.28 7.53
N ASP A 182 6.00 23.20 6.82
CA ASP A 182 6.57 23.86 5.64
C ASP A 182 7.64 24.90 5.98
N GLU A 183 7.63 25.43 7.21
CA GLU A 183 8.65 26.34 7.69
C GLU A 183 10.00 25.65 7.94
N ILE A 184 11.09 26.28 7.49
CA ILE A 184 12.46 25.75 7.58
C ILE A 184 12.85 25.37 9.02
N GLN A 185 12.35 26.10 10.01
CA GLN A 185 12.63 25.86 11.43
C GLN A 185 12.04 24.56 11.98
N PHE A 186 11.00 24.02 11.35
CA PHE A 186 10.33 22.77 11.77
C PHE A 186 10.68 21.58 10.88
N ARG A 187 11.65 21.75 9.99
CA ARG A 187 12.12 20.71 9.10
C ARG A 187 12.62 19.47 9.86
N ASP A 188 13.06 19.67 11.10
CA ASP A 188 13.54 18.58 11.95
C ASP A 188 12.48 17.51 12.20
N TRP A 189 11.21 17.91 12.08
CA TRP A 189 10.04 17.06 12.30
C TRP A 189 9.61 16.25 11.08
N TRP A 190 10.18 16.51 9.89
CA TRP A 190 9.90 15.73 8.68
C TRP A 190 10.25 14.25 8.85
N SER A 191 11.26 13.97 9.67
CA SER A 191 11.77 12.62 9.95
C SER A 191 11.06 11.89 11.10
N VAL A 192 10.13 12.54 11.82
CA VAL A 192 9.38 11.91 12.93
C VAL A 192 8.65 10.63 12.50
N PRO A 193 8.01 10.54 11.31
CA PRO A 193 7.42 9.28 10.85
C PRO A 193 8.43 8.13 10.71
N ILE A 194 9.68 8.40 10.32
CA ILE A 194 10.75 7.39 10.24
C ILE A 194 11.08 6.88 11.64
N LEU A 195 11.18 7.78 12.62
CA LEU A 195 11.40 7.41 14.01
C LEU A 195 10.27 6.52 14.55
N VAL A 196 9.01 6.93 14.36
CA VAL A 196 7.84 6.15 14.80
C VAL A 196 7.80 4.78 14.12
N ALA A 197 8.04 4.72 12.81
CA ALA A 197 8.06 3.46 12.06
C ALA A 197 9.19 2.53 12.54
N THR A 198 10.39 3.06 12.76
CA THR A 198 11.53 2.30 13.31
C THR A 198 11.16 1.72 14.68
N THR A 199 10.52 2.52 15.54
CA THR A 199 10.07 2.09 16.86
C THR A 199 9.01 1.00 16.79
N VAL A 200 8.02 1.10 15.87
CA VAL A 200 7.02 0.06 15.66
C VAL A 200 7.69 -1.26 15.26
N LEU A 201 8.67 -1.23 14.35
CA LEU A 201 9.37 -2.43 13.90
C LEU A 201 10.25 -3.04 14.99
N LEU A 202 11.01 -2.22 15.73
CA LEU A 202 11.83 -2.69 16.85
C LEU A 202 10.99 -3.25 18.00
N ALA A 203 9.90 -2.57 18.36
CA ALA A 203 8.97 -3.06 19.38
C ALA A 203 8.34 -4.40 18.96
N SER A 204 7.95 -4.54 17.69
CA SER A 204 7.40 -5.79 17.15
C SER A 204 8.44 -6.92 17.12
N TYR A 205 9.71 -6.61 16.86
CA TYR A 205 10.81 -7.57 16.98
C TYR A 205 11.00 -8.03 18.42
N VAL A 206 11.14 -7.09 19.37
CA VAL A 206 11.29 -7.40 20.80
C VAL A 206 10.10 -8.21 21.31
N ALA A 207 8.88 -7.83 20.93
CA ALA A 207 7.67 -8.56 21.27
C ALA A 207 7.64 -9.98 20.70
N THR A 208 8.17 -10.17 19.48
CA THR A 208 8.30 -11.49 18.86
C THR A 208 9.27 -12.39 19.63
N GLU A 209 10.42 -11.86 20.03
CA GLU A 209 11.40 -12.60 20.82
C GLU A 209 10.87 -12.93 22.22
N LEU A 210 10.34 -11.94 22.96
CA LEU A 210 9.78 -12.14 24.29
C LEU A 210 8.59 -13.11 24.29
N SER A 211 7.65 -12.96 23.34
CA SER A 211 6.51 -13.88 23.23
C SER A 211 6.94 -15.32 22.91
N SER A 212 8.04 -15.51 22.15
CA SER A 212 8.57 -16.84 21.88
C SER A 212 9.21 -17.51 23.09
N ILE A 213 9.79 -16.72 24.01
CA ILE A 213 10.39 -17.19 25.26
C ILE A 213 9.30 -17.50 26.30
N MET A 214 8.30 -16.63 26.43
CA MET A 214 7.26 -16.74 27.45
C MET A 214 6.22 -17.82 27.13
N ALA A 215 6.04 -18.17 25.86
CA ALA A 215 4.99 -19.07 25.40
C ALA A 215 5.49 -20.10 24.36
N PRO A 216 6.50 -20.94 24.68
CA PRO A 216 7.15 -21.82 23.71
C PRO A 216 6.24 -22.96 23.19
N ASN A 217 5.24 -23.37 23.98
CA ASN A 217 4.34 -24.50 23.69
C ASN A 217 2.85 -24.09 23.59
N GLU A 218 2.55 -22.80 23.54
CA GLU A 218 1.16 -22.33 23.64
C GLU A 218 0.43 -22.28 22.30
N LYS A 219 -0.91 -22.34 22.38
CA LYS A 219 -1.81 -22.11 21.25
C LYS A 219 -1.50 -20.76 20.60
N THR A 220 -1.50 -20.74 19.27
CA THR A 220 -1.21 -19.59 18.38
C THR A 220 -1.83 -18.27 18.89
N GLY A 221 -3.10 -18.29 19.29
CA GLY A 221 -3.82 -17.14 19.83
C GLY A 221 -3.18 -16.45 21.05
N ARG A 222 -2.65 -17.20 22.02
CA ARG A 222 -2.06 -16.58 23.23
C ARG A 222 -0.72 -15.91 22.93
N SER A 223 0.11 -16.54 22.09
CA SER A 223 1.36 -15.93 21.61
C SER A 223 1.10 -14.66 20.81
N TYR A 224 0.07 -14.63 19.97
CA TYR A 224 -0.35 -13.43 19.24
C TYR A 224 -0.75 -12.29 20.18
N LEU A 225 -1.60 -12.56 21.16
CA LEU A 225 -2.05 -11.56 22.14
C LEU A 225 -0.87 -11.02 22.97
N LEU A 226 0.02 -11.89 23.46
CA LEU A 226 1.21 -11.47 24.20
C LEU A 226 2.09 -10.55 23.35
N ASN A 227 2.32 -10.90 22.07
CA ASN A 227 3.08 -10.08 21.15
C ASN A 227 2.43 -8.69 20.98
N LEU A 228 1.12 -8.65 20.75
CA LEU A 228 0.35 -7.41 20.60
C LEU A 228 0.45 -6.51 21.84
N PHE A 229 0.27 -7.05 23.05
CA PHE A 229 0.36 -6.28 24.28
C PHE A 229 1.77 -5.74 24.51
N ILE A 230 2.79 -6.58 24.34
CA ILE A 230 4.19 -6.16 24.52
C ILE A 230 4.53 -5.05 23.52
N ALA A 231 4.23 -5.25 22.24
CA ALA A 231 4.49 -4.24 21.20
C ALA A 231 3.74 -2.92 21.49
N ALA A 232 2.46 -2.99 21.84
CA ALA A 232 1.66 -1.81 22.16
C ALA A 232 2.20 -1.02 23.36
N ILE A 233 2.64 -1.70 24.43
CA ILE A 233 3.24 -1.05 25.61
C ILE A 233 4.54 -0.33 25.23
N PHE A 234 5.43 -1.00 24.48
CA PHE A 234 6.69 -0.38 24.03
C PHE A 234 6.45 0.84 23.14
N ILE A 235 5.52 0.72 22.18
CA ILE A 235 5.20 1.81 21.25
C ILE A 235 4.56 2.98 21.99
N ALA A 236 3.59 2.73 22.88
CA ALA A 236 2.94 3.79 23.65
C ALA A 236 3.94 4.49 24.60
N GLY A 237 4.79 3.72 25.28
CA GLY A 237 5.83 4.26 26.16
C GLY A 237 6.82 5.15 25.40
N LEU A 238 7.34 4.67 24.26
CA LEU A 238 8.27 5.46 23.44
C LEU A 238 7.58 6.66 22.78
N ALA A 239 6.33 6.54 22.35
CA ALA A 239 5.56 7.66 21.83
C ALA A 239 5.34 8.75 22.88
N ALA A 240 5.14 8.39 24.17
CA ALA A 240 5.09 9.35 25.27
C ALA A 240 6.43 10.06 25.45
N VAL A 241 7.55 9.34 25.40
CA VAL A 241 8.90 9.93 25.47
C VAL A 241 9.13 10.89 24.30
N TYR A 242 8.79 10.52 23.07
CA TYR A 242 8.94 11.39 21.90
C TYR A 242 8.04 12.63 21.97
N SER A 243 6.82 12.46 22.47
CA SER A 243 5.89 13.56 22.70
C SER A 243 6.45 14.59 23.68
N LEU A 244 7.11 14.12 24.75
CA LEU A 244 7.70 14.98 25.78
C LEU A 244 9.05 15.60 25.37
N LYS A 245 9.89 14.86 24.67
CA LYS A 245 11.30 15.25 24.43
C LYS A 245 11.57 15.81 23.04
N ILE A 246 10.79 15.42 22.04
CA ILE A 246 11.04 15.79 20.63
C ILE A 246 9.96 16.77 20.16
N VAL A 247 8.69 16.36 20.22
CA VAL A 247 7.58 17.15 19.66
C VAL A 247 7.09 18.23 20.63
N HIS A 248 7.34 18.06 21.93
CA HIS A 248 6.82 18.94 22.99
C HIS A 248 5.28 19.08 22.96
N SER A 249 4.59 18.03 22.51
CA SER A 249 3.14 17.98 22.36
C SER A 249 2.65 16.55 22.54
N TRP A 250 1.57 16.36 23.31
CA TRP A 250 0.92 15.07 23.54
C TRP A 250 0.14 14.55 22.33
N GLN A 251 -0.01 15.35 21.27
CA GLN A 251 -0.75 14.96 20.06
C GLN A 251 -0.19 13.68 19.41
N LEU A 252 1.14 13.53 19.37
CA LEU A 252 1.80 12.32 18.85
C LEU A 252 1.37 11.08 19.64
N PHE A 253 1.47 11.10 20.97
CA PHE A 253 1.05 10.02 21.84
C PHE A 253 -0.44 9.68 21.66
N ILE A 254 -1.32 10.69 21.67
CA ILE A 254 -2.77 10.50 21.53
C ILE A 254 -3.09 9.78 20.21
N VAL A 255 -2.51 10.24 19.10
CA VAL A 255 -2.72 9.63 17.78
C VAL A 255 -2.24 8.19 17.72
N VAL A 256 -1.06 7.90 18.30
CA VAL A 256 -0.50 6.54 18.36
C VAL A 256 -1.43 5.61 19.15
N VAL A 257 -1.88 6.05 20.33
CA VAL A 257 -2.80 5.26 21.17
C VAL A 257 -4.14 5.02 20.48
N ILE A 258 -4.70 6.03 19.80
CA ILE A 258 -5.93 5.88 19.02
C ILE A 258 -5.75 4.86 17.89
N GLY A 259 -4.62 4.90 17.17
CA GLY A 259 -4.30 3.93 16.12
C GLY A 259 -4.16 2.49 16.64
N LEU A 260 -3.44 2.31 17.76
CA LEU A 260 -3.30 1.02 18.43
C LEU A 260 -4.65 0.47 18.91
N GLY A 261 -5.47 1.33 19.53
CA GLY A 261 -6.79 0.95 20.04
C GLY A 261 -7.73 0.49 18.92
N VAL A 262 -7.78 1.23 17.81
CA VAL A 262 -8.63 0.86 16.66
C VAL A 262 -8.14 -0.41 15.98
N ALA A 263 -6.82 -0.57 15.81
CA ALA A 263 -6.25 -1.82 15.28
C ALA A 263 -6.56 -3.02 16.17
N GLY A 264 -6.45 -2.86 17.50
CA GLY A 264 -6.80 -3.88 18.47
C GLY A 264 -8.29 -4.26 18.42
N LEU A 265 -9.18 -3.27 18.30
CA LEU A 265 -10.62 -3.51 18.14
C LEU A 265 -10.95 -4.23 16.84
N ILE A 266 -10.30 -3.88 15.73
CA ILE A 266 -10.47 -4.57 14.44
C ILE A 266 -9.99 -6.02 14.55
N ALA A 267 -8.82 -6.26 15.14
CA ALA A 267 -8.28 -7.60 15.34
C ALA A 267 -9.18 -8.44 16.26
N TRP A 268 -9.70 -7.83 17.32
CA TRP A 268 -10.66 -8.44 18.23
C TRP A 268 -11.94 -8.81 17.49
N LEU A 269 -12.59 -7.88 16.79
CA LEU A 269 -13.79 -8.16 15.98
C LEU A 269 -13.56 -9.29 14.97
N ALA A 270 -12.43 -9.25 14.27
CA ALA A 270 -12.06 -10.25 13.27
C ALA A 270 -11.91 -11.66 13.86
N ALA A 271 -11.46 -11.78 15.12
CA ALA A 271 -11.30 -13.06 15.81
C ALA A 271 -12.62 -13.70 16.24
N PHE A 272 -13.69 -12.91 16.44
CA PHE A 272 -15.01 -13.40 16.89
C PHE A 272 -15.99 -13.73 15.75
N VAL A 273 -15.59 -13.53 14.50
CA VAL A 273 -16.44 -13.84 13.35
C VAL A 273 -16.42 -15.32 13.06
N GLN A 274 -17.58 -15.96 13.18
CA GLN A 274 -17.76 -17.40 12.94
C GLN A 274 -18.47 -17.69 11.60
N ASN A 275 -19.36 -16.81 11.15
CA ASN A 275 -20.25 -17.03 10.01
C ASN A 275 -20.17 -15.89 8.99
N ALA A 276 -20.66 -16.13 7.77
CA ALA A 276 -20.62 -15.14 6.69
C ALA A 276 -21.40 -13.85 7.00
N GLU A 277 -22.53 -13.94 7.71
CA GLU A 277 -23.32 -12.76 8.08
C GLU A 277 -22.61 -11.89 9.12
N THR A 278 -22.07 -12.51 10.19
CA THR A 278 -21.29 -11.79 11.21
C THR A 278 -20.03 -11.19 10.61
N LYS A 279 -19.48 -11.81 9.56
CA LYS A 279 -18.37 -11.26 8.79
C LYS A 279 -18.71 -9.96 8.07
N LYS A 280 -19.84 -9.90 7.37
CA LYS A 280 -20.31 -8.68 6.68
C LYS A 280 -20.56 -7.55 7.68
N GLN A 281 -21.16 -7.87 8.82
CA GLN A 281 -21.36 -6.89 9.89
C GLN A 281 -20.02 -6.41 10.46
N ALA A 282 -19.09 -7.33 10.74
CA ALA A 282 -17.77 -6.99 11.25
C ALA A 282 -16.97 -6.12 10.26
N THR A 283 -16.99 -6.41 8.95
CA THR A 283 -16.30 -5.57 7.95
C THR A 283 -16.91 -4.17 7.85
N ALA A 284 -18.24 -4.06 7.92
CA ALA A 284 -18.93 -2.77 7.97
C ALA A 284 -18.52 -1.97 9.23
N VAL A 285 -18.49 -2.63 10.40
CA VAL A 285 -18.03 -2.01 11.66
C VAL A 285 -16.56 -1.59 11.56
N CYS A 286 -15.70 -2.40 10.93
CA CYS A 286 -14.30 -2.04 10.68
C CYS A 286 -14.19 -0.77 9.83
N ALA A 287 -14.98 -0.63 8.76
CA ALA A 287 -15.01 0.57 7.95
C ALA A 287 -15.43 1.81 8.77
N VAL A 288 -16.45 1.67 9.62
CA VAL A 288 -16.88 2.74 10.54
C VAL A 288 -15.78 3.09 11.55
N LEU A 289 -15.10 2.09 12.11
CA LEU A 289 -13.97 2.29 13.02
C LEU A 289 -12.81 3.04 12.35
N VAL A 290 -12.52 2.74 11.07
CA VAL A 290 -11.50 3.49 10.31
C VAL A 290 -11.93 4.93 10.06
N VAL A 291 -13.19 5.19 9.72
CA VAL A 291 -13.70 6.56 9.56
C VAL A 291 -13.66 7.33 10.88
N ALA A 292 -14.01 6.68 11.99
CA ALA A 292 -13.90 7.27 13.33
C ALA A 292 -12.44 7.57 13.71
N PHE A 293 -11.53 6.62 13.46
CA PHE A 293 -10.08 6.79 13.59
C PHE A 293 -9.59 8.00 12.81
N VAL A 294 -9.90 8.07 11.51
CA VAL A 294 -9.50 9.16 10.63
C VAL A 294 -10.00 10.50 11.16
N THR A 295 -11.28 10.56 11.57
CA THR A 295 -11.88 11.79 12.09
C THR A 295 -11.22 12.26 13.38
N ALA A 296 -10.96 11.34 14.32
CA ALA A 296 -10.30 11.64 15.58
C ALA A 296 -8.84 12.08 15.36
N ALA A 297 -8.08 11.30 14.59
CA ALA A 297 -6.68 11.61 14.29
C ALA A 297 -6.53 12.93 13.50
N PHE A 298 -7.47 13.22 12.60
CA PHE A 298 -7.51 14.49 11.88
C PHE A 298 -7.77 15.69 12.79
N LYS A 299 -8.66 15.54 13.78
CA LYS A 299 -8.90 16.61 14.77
C LYS A 299 -7.69 16.85 15.67
N VAL A 300 -6.94 15.80 16.01
CA VAL A 300 -5.77 15.91 16.89
C VAL A 300 -4.57 16.51 16.15
N TRP A 301 -4.27 16.06 14.93
CA TRP A 301 -3.05 16.45 14.23
C TRP A 301 -3.17 16.44 12.70
N ALA A 302 -4.35 16.78 12.17
CA ALA A 302 -4.64 16.87 10.73
C ALA A 302 -4.24 15.59 9.95
N GLY A 303 -3.78 15.76 8.71
CA GLY A 303 -3.37 14.62 7.86
C GLY A 303 -2.18 13.84 8.41
N LEU A 304 -1.25 14.52 9.10
CA LEU A 304 -0.10 13.88 9.74
C LEU A 304 -0.54 12.92 10.86
N GLY A 305 -1.54 13.32 11.64
CA GLY A 305 -2.15 12.47 12.67
C GLY A 305 -2.70 11.16 12.08
N ILE A 306 -3.46 11.25 10.98
CA ILE A 306 -3.98 10.03 10.31
C ILE A 306 -2.81 9.12 9.92
N ALA A 307 -1.78 9.66 9.28
CA ALA A 307 -0.66 8.86 8.78
C ALA A 307 0.16 8.19 9.90
N ILE A 308 0.45 8.91 11.00
CA ILE A 308 1.16 8.36 12.16
C ILE A 308 0.33 7.28 12.85
N GLY A 309 -0.98 7.48 13.00
CA GLY A 309 -1.85 6.45 13.57
C GLY A 309 -1.89 5.20 12.70
N LEU A 310 -1.87 5.33 11.36
CA LEU A 310 -1.74 4.19 10.44
C LEU A 310 -0.39 3.48 10.55
N ILE A 311 0.71 4.20 10.84
CA ILE A 311 2.00 3.55 11.15
C ILE A 311 1.87 2.69 12.41
N ALA A 312 1.16 3.16 13.44
CA ALA A 312 0.98 2.40 14.68
C ALA A 312 0.20 1.08 14.48
N VAL A 313 -0.75 1.04 13.54
CA VAL A 313 -1.53 -0.18 13.18
C VAL A 313 -0.61 -1.36 12.81
N TRP A 314 0.60 -1.09 12.27
CA TRP A 314 1.53 -2.14 11.86
C TRP A 314 2.00 -3.05 13.00
N SER A 315 1.99 -2.57 14.24
CA SER A 315 2.24 -3.39 15.44
C SER A 315 1.28 -4.56 15.61
N VAL A 316 0.05 -4.43 15.11
CA VAL A 316 -1.00 -5.45 15.16
C VAL A 316 -1.01 -6.27 13.86
N MET A 317 -0.75 -5.62 12.73
CA MET A 317 -0.78 -6.23 11.39
C MET A 317 0.36 -7.23 11.17
N LEU A 318 1.60 -6.90 11.57
CA LEU A 318 2.77 -7.75 11.34
C LEU A 318 2.66 -9.15 11.97
N PRO A 319 2.30 -9.30 13.26
CA PRO A 319 2.10 -10.63 13.83
C PRO A 319 0.91 -11.37 13.21
N ALA A 320 -0.16 -10.67 12.82
CA ALA A 320 -1.32 -11.30 12.19
C ALA A 320 -0.99 -11.84 10.79
N ALA A 321 -0.19 -11.12 10.04
CA ALA A 321 0.23 -11.52 8.71
C ALA A 321 1.12 -12.78 8.74
N ALA A 322 2.01 -12.88 9.73
CA ALA A 322 2.87 -14.04 9.93
C ALA A 322 2.10 -15.34 10.25
N GLU A 323 0.92 -15.22 10.86
CA GLU A 323 0.09 -16.36 11.26
C GLU A 323 -1.04 -16.66 10.26
N SER A 324 -1.11 -15.94 9.14
CA SER A 324 -2.19 -16.08 8.16
C SER A 324 -2.22 -17.43 7.42
N ASP A 325 -1.16 -18.22 7.54
CA ASP A 325 -1.07 -19.59 7.03
C ASP A 325 -1.53 -20.65 8.05
N ALA A 326 -1.97 -20.23 9.24
CA ALA A 326 -2.50 -21.16 10.24
C ALA A 326 -3.79 -21.84 9.75
N LYS A 327 -3.96 -23.12 10.14
CA LYS A 327 -5.09 -23.97 9.71
C LYS A 327 -6.46 -23.37 10.02
N ASP A 328 -6.56 -22.61 11.11
CA ASP A 328 -7.84 -22.12 11.64
C ASP A 328 -8.43 -20.93 10.87
N GLY A 329 -7.75 -20.42 9.82
CA GLY A 329 -8.22 -19.32 8.96
C GLY A 329 -8.44 -17.96 9.65
N THR A 330 -8.46 -17.93 10.98
CA THR A 330 -8.78 -16.78 11.82
C THR A 330 -7.77 -15.65 11.63
N PHE A 331 -6.47 -15.98 11.64
CA PHE A 331 -5.41 -14.98 11.41
C PHE A 331 -5.38 -14.44 9.98
N ARG A 332 -5.74 -15.27 8.99
CA ARG A 332 -5.95 -14.80 7.61
C ARG A 332 -7.05 -13.77 7.57
N GLN A 333 -8.13 -14.00 8.30
CA GLN A 333 -9.22 -13.05 8.42
C GLN A 333 -8.81 -11.76 9.15
N ILE A 334 -8.11 -11.85 10.29
CA ILE A 334 -7.57 -10.68 11.01
C ILE A 334 -6.67 -9.85 10.07
N ARG A 335 -5.70 -10.50 9.41
CA ARG A 335 -4.81 -9.88 8.44
C ARG A 335 -5.60 -9.15 7.35
N ASN A 336 -6.58 -9.81 6.74
CA ASN A 336 -7.33 -9.25 5.62
C ASN A 336 -8.21 -8.07 6.05
N MET A 337 -8.86 -8.14 7.21
CA MET A 337 -9.63 -7.01 7.75
C MET A 337 -8.74 -5.82 8.11
N LEU A 338 -7.57 -6.05 8.70
CA LEU A 338 -6.59 -4.99 9.00
C LEU A 338 -6.02 -4.38 7.71
N ALA A 339 -5.64 -5.21 6.74
CA ALA A 339 -5.10 -4.74 5.47
C ALA A 339 -6.11 -3.93 4.65
N MET A 340 -7.38 -4.35 4.62
CA MET A 340 -8.46 -3.55 4.02
C MET A 340 -8.69 -2.23 4.77
N SER A 341 -8.62 -2.26 6.10
CA SER A 341 -8.74 -1.07 6.93
C SER A 341 -7.58 -0.09 6.70
N LEU A 342 -6.36 -0.60 6.52
CA LEU A 342 -5.19 0.18 6.12
C LEU A 342 -5.38 0.79 4.73
N CYS A 343 -5.82 0.01 3.74
CA CYS A 343 -6.12 0.52 2.40
C CYS A 343 -7.17 1.63 2.43
N LEU A 344 -8.24 1.47 3.21
CA LEU A 344 -9.28 2.49 3.38
C LEU A 344 -8.72 3.77 4.03
N GLY A 345 -7.95 3.62 5.12
CA GLY A 345 -7.32 4.76 5.80
C GLY A 345 -6.33 5.51 4.90
N LEU A 346 -5.49 4.78 4.16
CA LEU A 346 -4.58 5.35 3.17
C LEU A 346 -5.33 6.03 2.02
N ALA A 347 -6.45 5.46 1.56
CA ALA A 347 -7.22 6.05 0.48
C ALA A 347 -7.85 7.40 0.90
N ILE A 348 -8.33 7.49 2.15
CA ILE A 348 -8.80 8.75 2.72
C ILE A 348 -7.65 9.75 2.90
N LEU A 349 -6.48 9.25 3.33
CA LEU A 349 -5.27 10.06 3.48
C LEU A 349 -4.81 10.66 2.13
N PHE A 350 -4.76 9.86 1.06
CA PHE A 350 -4.41 10.35 -0.28
C PHE A 350 -5.48 11.26 -0.88
N PHE A 351 -6.76 11.00 -0.63
CA PHE A 351 -7.82 11.95 -0.99
C PHE A 351 -7.62 13.31 -0.29
N ARG A 352 -7.21 13.31 0.97
CA ARG A 352 -6.85 14.55 1.67
C ARG A 352 -5.62 15.22 1.06
N LEU A 353 -4.60 14.44 0.68
CA LEU A 353 -3.40 14.96 0.01
C LEU A 353 -3.78 15.62 -1.31
N PHE A 354 -4.61 14.97 -2.12
CA PHE A 354 -5.14 15.46 -3.38
C PHE A 354 -5.83 16.82 -3.21
N ILE A 355 -6.76 16.94 -2.25
CA ILE A 355 -7.43 18.22 -1.95
C ILE A 355 -6.40 19.28 -1.54
N GLY A 356 -5.41 18.91 -0.73
CA GLY A 356 -4.37 19.85 -0.30
C GLY A 356 -3.43 20.31 -1.41
N LEU A 357 -3.18 19.48 -2.42
CA LEU A 357 -2.36 19.83 -3.59
C LEU A 357 -3.12 20.76 -4.54
N HIS A 358 -4.41 20.55 -4.72
CA HIS A 358 -5.22 21.30 -5.69
C HIS A 358 -6.22 22.28 -5.04
N ALA A 359 -5.97 22.70 -3.80
CA ALA A 359 -6.91 23.52 -3.03
C ALA A 359 -7.27 24.83 -3.73
N PHE A 360 -6.31 25.45 -4.44
CA PHE A 360 -6.52 26.69 -5.17
C PHE A 360 -7.50 26.51 -6.33
N ASP A 361 -7.25 25.52 -7.19
CA ASP A 361 -8.11 25.20 -8.35
C ASP A 361 -9.51 24.75 -7.92
N LEU A 362 -9.60 24.06 -6.78
CA LEU A 362 -10.85 23.58 -6.20
C LEU A 362 -11.73 24.69 -5.62
N ARG A 363 -11.16 25.83 -5.18
CA ARG A 363 -11.93 26.95 -4.61
C ARG A 363 -12.79 27.67 -5.65
N HIS A 364 -12.31 27.75 -6.89
CA HIS A 364 -12.99 28.46 -7.98
C HIS A 364 -13.95 27.57 -8.76
N THR A 365 -13.93 26.26 -8.51
CA THR A 365 -14.77 25.32 -9.20
C THR A 365 -16.09 25.13 -8.46
N GLY A 366 -17.15 25.75 -8.99
CA GLY A 366 -18.51 25.53 -8.47
C GLY A 366 -18.83 24.03 -8.43
N LEU A 367 -19.16 23.52 -7.24
CA LEU A 367 -19.42 22.11 -6.95
C LEU A 367 -20.66 21.53 -7.68
N HIS A 368 -21.33 22.30 -8.54
CA HIS A 368 -22.48 21.82 -9.32
C HIS A 368 -22.14 20.51 -10.05
N ILE A 369 -23.01 19.52 -9.79
CA ILE A 369 -22.65 18.24 -9.15
C ILE A 369 -22.44 17.10 -10.16
N HIS A 370 -22.75 17.31 -11.43
CA HIS A 370 -22.95 16.20 -12.38
C HIS A 370 -21.68 15.40 -12.67
N TYR A 371 -20.56 16.03 -13.06
CA TYR A 371 -19.35 15.30 -13.43
C TYR A 371 -18.63 14.64 -12.25
N MET A 372 -18.64 15.29 -11.09
CA MET A 372 -18.08 14.72 -9.85
C MET A 372 -18.91 13.51 -9.40
N PHE A 373 -20.23 13.60 -9.48
CA PHE A 373 -21.12 12.50 -9.12
C PHE A 373 -20.98 11.31 -10.09
N ILE A 374 -20.95 11.57 -11.40
CA ILE A 374 -20.76 10.53 -12.42
C ILE A 374 -19.42 9.82 -12.22
N SER A 375 -18.33 10.56 -12.00
CA SER A 375 -17.02 9.94 -11.80
C SER A 375 -16.91 9.23 -10.45
N ALA A 376 -17.62 9.69 -9.41
CA ALA A 376 -17.73 8.97 -8.15
C ALA A 376 -18.46 7.64 -8.30
N ILE A 377 -19.56 7.61 -9.06
CA ILE A 377 -20.24 6.35 -9.42
C ILE A 377 -19.29 5.46 -10.20
N LEU A 378 -18.60 5.99 -11.22
CA LEU A 378 -17.66 5.22 -12.02
C LEU A 378 -16.53 4.62 -11.17
N GLY A 379 -15.94 5.41 -10.26
CA GLY A 379 -14.91 4.95 -9.33
C GLY A 379 -15.43 3.89 -8.35
N ALA A 380 -16.66 4.04 -7.86
CA ALA A 380 -17.29 3.08 -6.97
C ALA A 380 -17.68 1.77 -7.66
N LEU A 381 -18.07 1.84 -8.93
CA LEU A 381 -18.42 0.68 -9.74
C LEU A 381 -17.20 -0.02 -10.34
N LEU A 382 -16.06 0.68 -10.44
CA LEU A 382 -14.84 0.17 -11.09
C LEU A 382 -14.49 -1.26 -10.65
N PRO A 383 -14.43 -1.60 -9.34
CA PRO A 383 -14.11 -2.96 -8.88
C PRO A 383 -15.07 -4.05 -9.36
N PHE A 384 -16.32 -3.70 -9.62
CA PHE A 384 -17.38 -4.63 -10.03
C PHE A 384 -17.38 -4.89 -11.53
N VAL A 385 -16.83 -3.95 -12.31
CA VAL A 385 -16.63 -4.11 -13.75
C VAL A 385 -15.38 -4.95 -14.05
N LEU A 386 -14.44 -5.02 -13.11
CA LEU A 386 -13.26 -5.89 -13.24
C LEU A 386 -13.72 -7.35 -13.25
N PRO A 387 -13.39 -8.15 -14.29
CA PRO A 387 -13.65 -9.58 -14.31
C PRO A 387 -12.95 -10.22 -13.11
N GLN A 388 -13.73 -10.62 -12.11
CA GLN A 388 -13.24 -11.33 -10.91
C GLN A 388 -12.90 -12.78 -11.19
N LYS A 389 -13.22 -13.31 -12.39
CA LYS A 389 -12.91 -14.69 -12.73
C LYS A 389 -11.40 -14.85 -12.86
N THR A 390 -10.84 -15.38 -11.79
CA THR A 390 -9.54 -16.04 -11.72
C THR A 390 -9.33 -16.86 -12.99
N VAL A 391 -8.40 -16.40 -13.81
CA VAL A 391 -7.75 -17.26 -14.79
C VAL A 391 -7.22 -18.45 -13.99
N SER A 392 -7.71 -19.65 -14.29
CA SER A 392 -7.26 -20.89 -13.67
C SER A 392 -5.73 -20.95 -13.72
N ALA A 393 -5.09 -21.42 -12.64
CA ALA A 393 -3.64 -21.48 -12.48
C ALA A 393 -2.87 -22.17 -13.64
N LEU A 394 -3.60 -22.93 -14.47
CA LEU A 394 -3.09 -23.57 -15.69
C LEU A 394 -2.70 -22.58 -16.80
N ASP A 395 -3.18 -21.34 -16.79
CA ASP A 395 -2.88 -20.34 -17.83
C ASP A 395 -2.20 -19.07 -17.25
N LEU A 396 -1.06 -19.28 -16.58
CA LEU A 396 -0.19 -18.22 -16.03
C LEU A 396 0.05 -17.05 -17.00
N ARG A 397 0.10 -17.33 -18.31
CA ARG A 397 0.33 -16.32 -19.35
C ARG A 397 -0.86 -15.38 -19.52
N SER A 398 -2.10 -15.88 -19.41
CA SER A 398 -3.29 -15.04 -19.53
C SER A 398 -3.54 -14.22 -18.26
N GLY A 399 -3.24 -14.79 -17.09
CA GLY A 399 -3.24 -14.05 -15.82
C GLY A 399 -2.23 -12.90 -15.81
N TYR A 400 -0.99 -13.13 -16.26
CA TYR A 400 0.04 -12.09 -16.36
C TYR A 400 -0.42 -10.89 -17.21
N PHE A 401 -0.91 -11.14 -18.43
CA PHE A 401 -1.34 -10.08 -19.35
C PHE A 401 -2.52 -9.28 -18.77
N HIS A 402 -3.46 -9.97 -18.11
CA HIS A 402 -4.61 -9.33 -17.49
C HIS A 402 -4.21 -8.33 -16.39
N ASN A 403 -3.26 -8.70 -15.52
CA ASN A 403 -2.83 -7.81 -14.43
C ASN A 403 -2.01 -6.61 -14.94
N LEU A 404 -1.17 -6.82 -15.95
CA LEU A 404 -0.45 -5.73 -16.59
C LEU A 404 -1.44 -4.73 -17.23
N LEU A 405 -2.48 -5.23 -17.89
CA LEU A 405 -3.53 -4.39 -18.45
C LEU A 405 -4.28 -3.61 -17.36
N TRP A 406 -4.62 -4.25 -16.24
CA TRP A 406 -5.26 -3.56 -15.12
C TRP A 406 -4.38 -2.49 -14.50
N GLY A 407 -3.11 -2.79 -14.28
CA GLY A 407 -2.11 -1.82 -13.84
C GLY A 407 -2.10 -0.58 -14.75
N LEU A 408 -2.13 -0.79 -16.06
CA LEU A 408 -2.19 0.29 -17.04
C LEU A 408 -3.52 1.06 -16.99
N ILE A 409 -4.65 0.37 -16.86
CA ILE A 409 -5.97 1.01 -16.71
C ILE A 409 -6.01 1.92 -15.47
N ILE A 410 -5.47 1.46 -14.33
CA ILE A 410 -5.43 2.23 -13.08
C ILE A 410 -4.67 3.54 -13.22
N VAL A 411 -3.58 3.53 -14.01
CA VAL A 411 -2.79 4.73 -14.31
C VAL A 411 -3.54 5.65 -15.28
N ILE A 412 -4.21 5.09 -16.29
CA ILE A 412 -4.88 5.86 -17.34
C ILE A 412 -6.17 6.51 -16.86
N ILE A 413 -6.99 5.82 -16.05
CA ILE A 413 -8.31 6.34 -15.62
C ILE A 413 -8.24 7.77 -15.03
N PRO A 414 -7.42 8.07 -14.00
CA PRO A 414 -7.39 9.41 -13.43
C PRO A 414 -6.94 10.47 -14.44
N LEU A 415 -6.01 10.12 -15.34
CA LEU A 415 -5.55 11.00 -16.42
C LEU A 415 -6.66 11.26 -17.45
N ALA A 416 -7.37 10.21 -17.86
CA ALA A 416 -8.49 10.31 -18.78
C ALA A 416 -9.62 11.16 -18.18
N MET A 417 -9.99 10.91 -16.92
CA MET A 417 -10.98 11.72 -16.20
C MET A 417 -10.60 13.21 -16.17
N PHE A 418 -9.32 13.51 -15.94
CA PHE A 418 -8.82 14.87 -15.97
C PHE A 418 -8.93 15.50 -17.37
N VAL A 419 -8.50 14.79 -18.42
CA VAL A 419 -8.53 15.29 -19.79
C VAL A 419 -9.97 15.61 -20.24
N PHE A 420 -10.94 14.76 -19.89
CA PHE A 420 -12.33 14.95 -20.35
C PHE A 420 -13.16 15.87 -19.46
N TRP A 421 -13.05 15.71 -18.15
CA TRP A 421 -13.96 16.34 -17.18
C TRP A 421 -13.22 17.13 -16.09
N GLN A 422 -11.94 17.42 -16.30
CA GLN A 422 -11.09 18.23 -15.45
C GLN A 422 -10.95 17.68 -14.02
N LEU A 423 -10.41 18.52 -13.14
CA LEU A 423 -10.11 18.19 -11.75
C LEU A 423 -11.34 17.72 -10.95
N LYS A 424 -12.54 18.22 -11.27
CA LYS A 424 -13.80 17.83 -10.59
C LYS A 424 -14.10 16.33 -10.75
N ALA A 425 -13.87 15.79 -11.94
CA ALA A 425 -14.10 14.37 -12.16
C ALA A 425 -13.05 13.51 -11.46
N VAL A 426 -11.80 13.96 -11.37
CA VAL A 426 -10.77 13.23 -10.62
C VAL A 426 -11.06 13.24 -9.11
N LEU A 427 -11.55 14.36 -8.58
CA LEU A 427 -12.02 14.44 -7.20
C LEU A 427 -13.14 13.43 -6.94
N GLY A 428 -14.14 13.40 -7.83
CA GLY A 428 -15.23 12.43 -7.76
C GLY A 428 -14.74 10.99 -7.88
N LEU A 429 -13.83 10.69 -8.81
CA LEU A 429 -13.21 9.38 -8.97
C LEU A 429 -12.52 8.94 -7.68
N SER A 430 -11.72 9.83 -7.07
CA SER A 430 -11.00 9.54 -5.83
C SER A 430 -11.94 9.21 -4.67
N LEU A 431 -13.07 9.93 -4.57
CA LEU A 431 -14.14 9.63 -3.62
C LEU A 431 -14.79 8.28 -3.93
N GLY A 432 -15.10 8.03 -5.21
CA GLY A 432 -15.66 6.77 -5.69
C GLY A 432 -14.77 5.57 -5.35
N LEU A 433 -13.45 5.71 -5.48
CA LEU A 433 -12.48 4.66 -5.13
C LEU A 433 -12.48 4.34 -3.62
N ILE A 434 -12.67 5.34 -2.74
CA ILE A 434 -12.87 5.10 -1.31
C ILE A 434 -14.14 4.30 -1.07
N LEU A 435 -15.25 4.69 -1.71
CA LEU A 435 -16.52 3.98 -1.62
C LEU A 435 -16.41 2.55 -2.17
N ALA A 436 -15.63 2.34 -3.23
CA ALA A 436 -15.33 1.03 -3.79
C ALA A 436 -14.67 0.11 -2.76
N ILE A 437 -13.68 0.59 -1.99
CA ILE A 437 -13.05 -0.19 -0.91
C ILE A 437 -14.10 -0.58 0.14
N VAL A 438 -14.97 0.36 0.53
CA VAL A 438 -16.05 0.12 1.51
C VAL A 438 -17.06 -0.89 0.97
N PHE A 439 -17.53 -0.73 -0.27
CA PHE A 439 -18.48 -1.65 -0.87
C PHE A 439 -17.89 -3.04 -1.04
N VAL A 440 -16.64 -3.17 -1.45
CA VAL A 440 -15.98 -4.48 -1.56
C VAL A 440 -15.78 -5.11 -0.17
N ALA A 441 -15.47 -4.32 0.86
CA ALA A 441 -15.39 -4.80 2.23
C ALA A 441 -16.75 -5.31 2.75
N ILE A 442 -17.87 -4.65 2.40
CA ILE A 442 -19.22 -5.03 2.85
C ILE A 442 -19.81 -6.18 2.02
N MET A 443 -19.70 -6.10 0.69
CA MET A 443 -20.31 -7.05 -0.25
C MET A 443 -19.63 -8.41 -0.23
N TYR A 444 -18.42 -8.48 0.36
CA TYR A 444 -17.67 -9.68 0.70
C TYR A 444 -18.09 -10.92 -0.10
N ARG A 445 -17.60 -11.02 -1.33
CA ARG A 445 -17.65 -12.27 -2.10
C ARG A 445 -16.61 -13.22 -1.53
N SER A 446 -16.84 -14.52 -1.65
CA SER A 446 -16.08 -15.60 -0.99
C SER A 446 -14.55 -15.55 -1.16
N ASP A 447 -14.02 -14.76 -2.10
CA ASP A 447 -12.60 -14.66 -2.40
C ASP A 447 -11.96 -13.41 -1.76
N GLN A 448 -11.31 -13.58 -0.61
CA GLN A 448 -10.70 -12.49 0.19
C GLN A 448 -9.59 -11.75 -0.52
N ASP A 449 -8.98 -12.41 -1.48
CA ASP A 449 -7.84 -11.89 -2.19
C ASP A 449 -8.26 -10.71 -3.09
N ASP A 450 -9.46 -10.76 -3.67
CA ASP A 450 -9.93 -9.68 -4.53
C ASP A 450 -10.10 -8.34 -3.81
N SER A 451 -10.35 -8.36 -2.49
CA SER A 451 -10.54 -7.13 -1.73
C SER A 451 -9.25 -6.31 -1.66
N LEU A 452 -8.11 -6.96 -1.43
CA LEU A 452 -6.82 -6.26 -1.37
C LEU A 452 -6.39 -5.71 -2.72
N ARG A 453 -6.69 -6.43 -3.81
CA ARG A 453 -6.45 -5.93 -5.18
C ARG A 453 -7.13 -4.60 -5.41
N VAL A 454 -8.41 -4.50 -5.04
CA VAL A 454 -9.18 -3.25 -5.12
C VAL A 454 -8.54 -2.15 -4.28
N GLY A 455 -8.07 -2.48 -3.08
CA GLY A 455 -7.30 -1.57 -2.23
C GLY A 455 -6.09 -1.00 -2.94
N PHE A 456 -5.18 -1.84 -3.44
CA PHE A 456 -3.99 -1.37 -4.17
C PHE A 456 -4.32 -0.63 -5.45
N PHE A 457 -5.39 -1.00 -6.16
CA PHE A 457 -5.83 -0.31 -7.37
C PHE A 457 -6.31 1.10 -7.05
N ALA A 458 -7.10 1.26 -5.99
CA ALA A 458 -7.54 2.55 -5.51
C ALA A 458 -6.34 3.42 -5.08
N LEU A 459 -5.41 2.86 -4.31
CA LEU A 459 -4.21 3.57 -3.86
C LEU A 459 -3.31 3.98 -5.04
N GLY A 460 -3.05 3.07 -5.98
CA GLY A 460 -2.27 3.36 -7.19
C GLY A 460 -2.91 4.47 -8.02
N SER A 461 -4.23 4.42 -8.23
CA SER A 461 -4.96 5.44 -8.99
C SER A 461 -4.89 6.81 -8.31
N GLN A 462 -5.06 6.87 -6.98
CA GLN A 462 -5.00 8.12 -6.22
C GLN A 462 -3.58 8.70 -6.16
N LEU A 463 -2.56 7.87 -6.05
CA LEU A 463 -1.16 8.29 -6.13
C LEU A 463 -0.85 8.90 -7.51
N VAL A 464 -1.29 8.25 -8.58
CA VAL A 464 -1.14 8.76 -9.96
C VAL A 464 -1.90 10.07 -10.12
N ALA A 465 -3.14 10.15 -9.66
CA ALA A 465 -3.95 11.37 -9.69
C ALA A 465 -3.26 12.53 -8.95
N SER A 466 -2.73 12.28 -7.76
CA SER A 466 -2.09 13.31 -6.94
C SER A 466 -0.79 13.83 -7.56
N GLN A 467 -0.03 12.96 -8.24
CA GLN A 467 1.28 13.33 -8.77
C GLN A 467 1.22 13.91 -10.18
N PHE A 468 0.53 13.24 -11.11
CA PHE A 468 0.62 13.59 -12.53
C PHE A 468 -0.25 14.79 -12.90
N LEU A 469 -1.34 15.05 -12.16
CA LEU A 469 -2.24 16.15 -12.48
C LEU A 469 -1.64 17.53 -12.21
N ILE A 470 -0.66 17.62 -11.31
CA ILE A 470 0.13 18.84 -11.14
C ILE A 470 0.78 19.22 -12.48
N SER A 471 1.45 18.27 -13.13
CA SER A 471 2.12 18.53 -14.42
C SER A 471 1.16 18.76 -15.59
N TYR A 472 -0.06 18.20 -15.54
CA TYR A 472 -1.07 18.39 -16.57
C TYR A 472 -1.88 19.68 -16.39
N GLY A 473 -1.98 20.23 -15.18
CA GLY A 473 -2.65 21.50 -14.90
C GLY A 473 -2.03 22.67 -15.65
N ASP A 474 -0.71 22.64 -15.81
CA ASP A 474 0.05 23.69 -16.53
C ASP A 474 -0.09 23.60 -18.06
N MET A 475 -0.58 22.47 -18.59
CA MET A 475 -0.80 22.30 -20.02
C MET A 475 -2.21 22.74 -20.39
N GLU A 476 -2.35 23.92 -21.02
CA GLU A 476 -3.60 24.33 -21.65
C GLU A 476 -3.96 23.38 -22.81
N MET A 477 -4.65 22.29 -22.51
CA MET A 477 -5.10 21.35 -23.53
C MET A 477 -6.24 21.95 -24.34
N SER A 478 -5.95 22.27 -25.60
CA SER A 478 -6.93 22.69 -26.59
C SER A 478 -8.05 21.65 -26.73
N ARG A 479 -9.26 22.10 -27.10
CA ARG A 479 -10.40 21.20 -27.33
C ARG A 479 -10.07 20.10 -28.35
N ALA A 480 -9.31 20.43 -29.40
CA ALA A 480 -8.88 19.48 -30.42
C ALA A 480 -8.00 18.35 -29.83
N LEU A 481 -7.03 18.69 -28.98
CA LEU A 481 -6.17 17.70 -28.33
C LEU A 481 -6.98 16.74 -27.44
N ARG A 482 -7.99 17.25 -26.72
CA ARG A 482 -8.89 16.42 -25.92
C ARG A 482 -9.71 15.45 -26.77
N ILE A 483 -10.19 15.89 -27.94
CA ILE A 483 -10.92 15.03 -28.89
C ILE A 483 -10.00 13.94 -29.43
N TYR A 484 -8.75 14.25 -29.78
CA TYR A 484 -7.78 13.24 -30.23
C TYR A 484 -7.49 12.19 -29.15
N TRP A 485 -7.33 12.61 -27.89
CA TRP A 485 -7.19 11.68 -26.77
C TRP A 485 -8.45 10.81 -26.56
N LEU A 486 -9.65 11.38 -26.69
CA LEU A 486 -10.91 10.62 -26.61
C LEU A 486 -10.98 9.56 -27.72
N ALA A 487 -10.67 9.95 -28.96
CA ALA A 487 -10.67 9.05 -30.11
C ALA A 487 -9.64 7.93 -29.93
N GLY A 488 -8.43 8.26 -29.49
CA GLY A 488 -7.39 7.27 -29.19
C GLY A 488 -7.81 6.28 -28.10
N LEU A 489 -8.40 6.78 -27.00
CA LEU A 489 -8.91 5.94 -25.93
C LEU A 489 -10.05 5.03 -26.42
N LEU A 490 -11.01 5.56 -27.18
CA LEU A 490 -12.12 4.81 -27.75
C LEU A 490 -11.64 3.71 -28.69
N VAL A 491 -10.66 4.00 -29.54
CA VAL A 491 -10.04 3.00 -30.43
C VAL A 491 -9.36 1.91 -29.60
N ALA A 492 -8.58 2.27 -28.59
CA ALA A 492 -7.91 1.30 -27.73
C ALA A 492 -8.89 0.39 -26.97
N VAL A 493 -9.96 0.97 -26.40
CA VAL A 493 -11.02 0.21 -25.70
C VAL A 493 -11.77 -0.69 -26.67
N SER A 494 -12.12 -0.20 -27.86
CA SER A 494 -12.83 -0.98 -28.87
C SER A 494 -11.98 -2.15 -29.36
N LEU A 495 -10.69 -1.90 -29.64
CA LEU A 495 -9.74 -2.93 -30.03
C LEU A 495 -9.57 -3.98 -28.92
N TRP A 496 -9.55 -3.54 -27.66
CA TRP A 496 -9.49 -4.45 -26.51
C TRP A 496 -10.74 -5.32 -26.39
N LEU A 497 -11.94 -4.73 -26.45
CA LEU A 497 -13.19 -5.49 -26.41
C LEU A 497 -13.26 -6.52 -27.55
N LEU A 498 -12.77 -6.15 -28.73
CA LEU A 498 -12.70 -7.02 -29.90
C LEU A 498 -11.72 -8.19 -29.67
N ILE A 499 -10.51 -7.93 -29.16
CA ILE A 499 -9.51 -8.97 -28.83
C ILE A 499 -10.02 -9.89 -27.72
N SER A 500 -10.59 -9.34 -26.65
CA SER A 500 -11.18 -10.11 -25.55
C SER A 500 -12.34 -10.98 -26.02
N GLY A 501 -13.20 -10.43 -26.88
CA GLY A 501 -14.33 -11.14 -27.48
C GLY A 501 -13.87 -12.32 -28.34
N LEU A 502 -12.92 -12.09 -29.27
CA LEU A 502 -12.33 -13.14 -30.10
C LEU A 502 -11.69 -14.24 -29.24
N ARG A 503 -11.00 -13.88 -28.16
CA ARG A 503 -10.37 -14.85 -27.26
C ARG A 503 -11.39 -15.70 -26.51
N SER A 504 -12.48 -15.10 -26.04
CA SER A 504 -13.56 -15.83 -25.37
C SER A 504 -14.29 -16.80 -26.31
N GLY A 505 -14.49 -16.42 -27.57
CA GLY A 505 -15.11 -17.29 -28.58
C GLY A 505 -14.23 -18.46 -29.01
N LEU A 506 -12.90 -18.30 -29.00
CA LEU A 506 -11.97 -19.38 -29.30
C LEU A 506 -11.90 -20.44 -28.18
N SER A 507 -12.07 -20.05 -26.91
CA SER A 507 -12.03 -21.00 -25.79
C SER A 507 -13.27 -21.89 -25.69
N THR A 508 -14.41 -21.48 -26.26
CA THR A 508 -15.65 -22.28 -26.23
C THR A 508 -15.72 -23.33 -27.34
N GLY A 509 -14.82 -23.29 -28.33
CA GLY A 509 -14.86 -24.17 -29.51
C GLY A 509 -13.98 -25.42 -29.45
N THR A 510 -13.31 -25.70 -28.33
CA THR A 510 -12.38 -26.85 -28.17
C THR A 510 -12.86 -27.91 -27.17
N GLU A 511 -14.12 -27.84 -26.71
CA GLU A 511 -14.75 -28.85 -25.84
C GLU A 511 -15.87 -29.66 -26.56
N GLU A 512 -16.00 -29.52 -27.88
CA GLU A 512 -16.73 -30.46 -28.75
C GLU A 512 -15.74 -31.29 -29.57
#